data_AF-A0A6G1T6V3-F1
#
_entry.id   AF-A0A6G1T6V3-F1
#
_cell.length_a   1.000
_cell.length_b   1.000
_cell.length_c   1.000
_cell.angle_alpha   90.00
_cell.angle_beta   90.00
_cell.angle_gamma   90.00
#
_symmetry.space_group_name_H-M   'P 1'
#
loop_
_entity.id
_entity.type
_entity.pdbx_description
1 polymer ?
#
loop_
_entity_poly.entity_id
_entity_poly.type
_entity_poly.pdbx_seq_one_letter_code
_entity_poly.pdbx_strand_id
1 'polypeptide(L)'
;MSEKLDRILGILNKKVKTTRDLDSLYDKMKDSLGYVRIDNLRRELGMSLEEFLSTFGDYIEKHYELIPGGDEGFIRNGVRYGIIRRKY
;
A
#
# COMPACT_ATOMS: atom_id res chain seq x y z
N MET A 1 -21.98 -29.44 0.19
CA MET A 1 -20.82 -28.56 -0.13
C MET A 1 -19.92 -28.55 1.10
N SER A 2 -18.60 -28.74 0.96
CA SER A 2 -17.70 -28.80 2.12
C SER A 2 -17.28 -27.39 2.56
N GLU A 3 -17.42 -27.05 3.85
CA GLU A 3 -16.94 -25.77 4.45
C GLU A 3 -15.49 -25.43 4.08
N LYS A 4 -14.66 -26.46 3.88
CA LYS A 4 -13.25 -26.31 3.45
C LYS A 4 -13.13 -25.66 2.07
N LEU A 5 -14.05 -25.93 1.16
CA LEU A 5 -14.07 -25.38 -0.20
C LEU A 5 -14.51 -23.91 -0.19
N ASP A 6 -15.52 -23.57 0.60
CA ASP A 6 -15.96 -22.18 0.82
C ASP A 6 -14.86 -21.32 1.46
N ARG A 7 -14.10 -21.90 2.39
CA ARG A 7 -12.96 -21.21 3.00
C ARG A 7 -11.82 -20.96 2.01
N ILE A 8 -11.51 -21.94 1.17
CA ILE A 8 -10.50 -21.82 0.10
C ILE A 8 -10.97 -20.81 -0.96
N LEU A 9 -12.23 -20.84 -1.36
CA LEU A 9 -12.83 -19.86 -2.27
C LEU A 9 -12.84 -18.45 -1.67
N GLY A 10 -13.11 -18.32 -0.37
CA GLY A 10 -13.02 -17.03 0.35
C GLY A 10 -11.60 -16.46 0.38
N ILE A 11 -10.58 -17.32 0.44
CA ILE A 11 -9.17 -16.92 0.35
C ILE A 11 -8.81 -16.55 -1.10
N LEU A 12 -9.28 -17.32 -2.09
CA LEU A 12 -9.02 -17.08 -3.51
C LEU A 12 -9.78 -15.86 -4.07
N ASN A 13 -10.93 -15.50 -3.48
CA ASN A 13 -11.73 -14.35 -3.88
C ASN A 13 -11.25 -13.01 -3.31
N LYS A 14 -10.14 -12.95 -2.56
CA LYS A 14 -9.46 -11.68 -2.31
C LYS A 14 -8.92 -11.16 -3.64
N LYS A 15 -9.69 -10.29 -4.28
CA LYS A 15 -9.30 -9.61 -5.53
C LYS A 15 -7.92 -8.98 -5.31
N VAL A 16 -6.90 -9.49 -5.99
CA VAL A 16 -5.52 -9.01 -5.90
C VAL A 16 -5.53 -7.52 -6.22
N LYS A 17 -5.01 -6.70 -5.30
CA LYS A 17 -4.94 -5.25 -5.48
C LYS A 17 -3.88 -4.94 -6.53
N THR A 18 -4.24 -4.11 -7.50
CA THR A 18 -3.38 -3.73 -8.61
C THR A 18 -2.71 -2.39 -8.34
N THR A 19 -1.63 -2.08 -9.07
CA THR A 19 -1.00 -0.75 -9.02
C THR A 19 -1.97 0.36 -9.43
N ARG A 20 -2.94 0.07 -10.30
CA ARG A 20 -4.02 0.99 -10.64
C ARG A 20 -4.94 1.29 -9.44
N ASP A 21 -5.22 0.29 -8.60
CA ASP A 21 -6.01 0.50 -7.37
C ASP A 21 -5.25 1.40 -6.40
N LEU A 22 -3.94 1.16 -6.23
CA LEU A 22 -3.04 2.00 -5.45
C LEU A 22 -3.05 3.44 -5.97
N ASP A 23 -2.83 3.64 -7.27
CA ASP A 23 -2.74 4.96 -7.88
C ASP A 23 -4.06 5.73 -7.77
N SER A 24 -5.18 5.06 -8.04
CA SER A 24 -6.51 5.67 -7.96
C SER A 24 -6.84 6.11 -6.55
N LEU A 25 -6.39 5.35 -5.54
CA LEU A 25 -6.61 5.69 -4.16
C LEU A 25 -5.66 6.78 -3.67
N TYR A 26 -4.38 6.71 -4.06
CA TYR A 26 -3.41 7.77 -3.81
C TYR A 26 -3.93 9.12 -4.33
N ASP A 27 -4.47 9.16 -5.55
CA ASP A 27 -4.98 10.40 -6.15
C ASP A 27 -6.17 10.99 -5.39
N LYS A 28 -6.95 10.16 -4.69
CA LYS A 28 -8.04 10.60 -3.81
C LYS A 28 -7.57 11.06 -2.44
N MET A 29 -6.49 10.47 -1.92
CA MET A 29 -6.04 10.67 -0.54
C MET A 29 -4.94 11.73 -0.40
N LYS A 30 -4.24 12.06 -1.50
CA LYS A 30 -3.13 13.01 -1.46
C LYS A 30 -3.59 14.38 -0.97
N ASP A 31 -2.80 14.98 -0.09
CA ASP A 31 -3.02 16.35 0.35
C ASP A 31 -2.68 17.37 -0.75
N SER A 32 -2.79 18.66 -0.43
CA SER A 32 -2.46 19.76 -1.35
C SER A 32 -0.99 19.78 -1.81
N LEU A 33 -0.09 19.09 -1.09
CA LEU A 33 1.33 18.96 -1.43
C LEU A 33 1.66 17.63 -2.12
N GLY A 34 0.65 16.77 -2.31
CA GLY A 34 0.82 15.45 -2.93
C GLY A 34 1.30 14.38 -1.95
N TYR A 35 1.21 14.59 -0.64
CA TYR A 35 1.64 13.59 0.33
C TYR A 35 0.52 12.63 0.69
N VAL A 36 0.88 11.35 0.81
CA VAL A 36 0.01 10.31 1.37
C VAL A 36 0.79 9.51 2.40
N ARG A 37 0.18 9.26 3.56
CA ARG A 37 0.76 8.35 4.57
C ARG A 37 0.47 6.90 4.21
N ILE A 38 1.49 6.05 4.29
CA ILE A 38 1.42 4.61 3.97
C ILE A 38 0.40 3.91 4.86
N ASP A 39 0.33 4.27 6.14
CA ASP A 39 -0.58 3.65 7.09
C ASP A 39 -2.05 3.81 6.71
N ASN A 40 -2.44 5.03 6.34
CA ASN A 40 -3.78 5.31 5.86
C ASN A 40 -4.05 4.60 4.54
N LEU A 41 -3.13 4.69 3.58
CA LEU A 41 -3.29 4.12 2.24
C LEU A 41 -3.49 2.61 2.27
N ARG A 42 -2.64 1.88 3.01
CA ARG A 42 -2.74 0.41 3.08
C ARG A 42 -4.00 -0.04 3.83
N ARG A 43 -4.42 0.70 4.88
CA ARG A 43 -5.62 0.36 5.67
C ARG A 43 -6.86 0.50 4.81
N GLU A 44 -6.91 1.54 3.99
CA GLU A 44 -7.99 1.78 3.04
C GLU A 44 -8.00 0.73 1.90
N LEU A 45 -6.84 0.18 1.53
CA LEU A 45 -6.74 -1.00 0.66
C LEU A 45 -7.10 -2.32 1.36
N GLY A 46 -7.28 -2.32 2.68
CA GLY A 46 -7.55 -3.53 3.46
C GLY A 46 -6.34 -4.46 3.57
N MET A 47 -5.13 -3.90 3.60
CA MET A 47 -3.87 -4.66 3.61
C MET A 47 -3.10 -4.43 4.91
N SER A 48 -2.47 -5.49 5.39
CA SER A 48 -1.38 -5.37 6.38
C SER A 48 -0.19 -4.62 5.77
N LEU A 49 0.73 -4.15 6.61
CA LEU A 49 1.95 -3.50 6.14
C LEU A 49 2.80 -4.45 5.29
N GLU A 50 2.96 -5.69 5.74
CA GLU A 50 3.76 -6.70 5.02
C GLU A 50 3.19 -6.99 3.64
N GLU A 51 1.87 -7.24 3.54
CA GLU A 51 1.20 -7.45 2.25
C GLU A 51 1.35 -6.23 1.34
N PHE A 52 1.20 -5.02 1.88
CA PHE A 52 1.30 -3.79 1.10
C PHE A 52 2.72 -3.59 0.55
N LEU A 53 3.74 -3.77 1.39
CA LEU A 53 5.15 -3.62 0.97
C LEU A 53 5.56 -4.72 -0.01
N SER A 54 5.12 -5.96 0.19
CA SER A 54 5.38 -7.07 -0.73
C SER A 54 4.70 -6.88 -2.09
N THR A 55 3.49 -6.31 -2.10
CA THR A 55 2.71 -6.12 -3.35
C THR A 55 3.14 -4.89 -4.14
N PHE A 56 3.45 -3.78 -3.45
CA PHE A 56 3.67 -2.48 -4.08
C PHE A 56 5.07 -1.91 -3.87
N GLY A 57 5.94 -2.55 -3.10
CA GLY A 57 7.25 -2.02 -2.72
C GLY A 57 8.06 -1.51 -3.91
N ASP A 58 8.35 -2.40 -4.87
CA ASP A 58 9.13 -2.07 -6.07
C ASP A 58 8.46 -0.96 -6.91
N TYR A 59 7.13 -1.00 -7.02
CA TYR A 59 6.38 0.01 -7.75
C TYR A 59 6.47 1.38 -7.06
N ILE A 60 6.33 1.41 -5.73
CA ILE A 60 6.44 2.63 -4.94
C ILE A 60 7.85 3.20 -5.06
N GLU A 61 8.89 2.39 -4.89
CA GLU A 61 10.27 2.86 -5.00
C GLU A 61 10.58 3.43 -6.39
N LYS A 62 9.99 2.85 -7.45
CA LYS A 62 10.17 3.33 -8.81
C LYS A 62 9.41 4.63 -9.09
N HIS A 63 8.15 4.72 -8.67
CA HIS A 63 7.22 5.79 -9.09
C HIS A 63 6.95 6.87 -8.03
N TYR A 64 7.40 6.68 -6.80
CA TYR A 64 7.16 7.58 -5.68
C TYR A 64 8.45 7.90 -4.93
N GLU A 65 8.53 9.12 -4.44
CA GLU A 65 9.51 9.56 -3.46
C GLU A 65 9.11 9.08 -2.07
N LEU A 66 10.09 8.58 -1.33
CA LEU A 66 9.94 8.17 0.05
C LEU A 66 10.32 9.33 0.97
N ILE A 67 9.39 9.74 1.83
CA ILE A 67 9.56 10.88 2.73
C ILE A 67 9.61 10.35 4.18
N PRO A 68 10.62 10.77 4.98
CA PRO A 68 10.74 10.34 6.37
C PRO A 68 9.53 10.71 7.23
N GLY A 69 9.20 9.86 8.20
CA GLY A 69 8.13 10.07 9.16
C GLY A 69 7.05 8.99 9.09
N GLY A 70 5.90 9.27 9.73
CA GLY A 70 4.79 8.34 9.85
C GLY A 70 4.99 7.21 10.87
N ASP A 71 3.93 6.45 11.09
CA ASP A 71 3.91 5.39 12.11
C ASP A 71 4.47 4.05 11.61
N GLU A 72 4.51 3.86 10.29
CA GLU A 72 5.09 2.69 9.63
C GLU A 72 5.48 3.02 8.18
N GLY A 73 6.19 2.11 7.51
CA GLY A 73 6.57 2.27 6.12
C GLY A 73 7.87 1.54 5.80
N PHE A 74 8.60 2.03 4.81
CA PHE A 74 9.90 1.46 4.44
C PHE A 74 10.94 1.80 5.50
N ILE A 75 11.81 0.84 5.81
CA ILE A 75 12.98 1.05 6.67
C ILE A 75 14.22 1.05 5.79
N ARG A 76 14.99 2.14 5.84
CA ARG A 76 16.27 2.29 5.12
C ARG A 76 17.27 2.95 6.07
N ASN A 77 18.40 2.30 6.31
CA ASN A 77 19.46 2.80 7.20
C ASN A 77 18.94 3.26 8.58
N GLY A 78 17.98 2.52 9.15
CA GLY A 78 17.35 2.85 10.43
C GLY A 78 16.32 3.99 10.40
N VAL A 79 16.10 4.64 9.24
CA VAL A 79 15.09 5.69 9.07
C VAL A 79 13.80 5.09 8.51
N ARG A 80 12.67 5.52 9.07
CA ARG A 80 11.33 5.15 8.61
C ARG A 80 10.81 6.15 7.60
N TYR A 81 10.37 5.64 6.46
CA TYR A 81 9.74 6.40 5.40
C TYR A 81 8.29 5.96 5.24
N GLY A 82 7.40 6.63 5.97
CA GLY A 82 5.97 6.35 6.03
C GLY A 82 5.11 7.27 5.18
N ILE A 83 5.71 8.14 4.39
CA ILE A 83 5.01 9.10 3.53
C ILE A 83 5.53 8.92 2.10
N ILE A 84 4.61 8.93 1.13
CA ILE A 84 4.92 8.83 -0.29
C ILE A 84 4.41 10.06 -1.06
N ARG A 85 5.16 10.46 -2.09
CA ARG A 85 4.76 11.47 -3.09
C ARG A 85 5.08 10.98 -4.49
N ARG A 86 4.16 11.10 -5.45
CA ARG A 86 4.40 10.65 -6.83
C ARG A 86 5.55 11.46 -7.45
N LYS A 87 6.49 10.78 -8.12
CA LYS A 87 7.56 11.42 -8.91
C LYS A 87 6.94 12.04 -10.16
N TYR A 88 7.40 13.24 -10.51
CA TYR A 88 7.06 13.92 -11.77
C TYR A 88 8.12 13.65 -12.83
#